data_AF-A0A1V5BCA6-F1
#
_entry.id   AF-A0A1V5BCA6-F1
#
_cell.length_a   1.000
_cell.length_b   1.000
_cell.length_c   1.000
_cell.angle_alpha   90.00
_cell.angle_beta   90.00
_cell.angle_gamma   90.00
#
_symmetry.space_group_name_H-M   'P 1'
#
loop_
_entity.id
_entity.type
_entity.pdbx_description
1 polymer ?
#
loop_
_entity_poly.entity_id
_entity_poly.type
_entity_poly.pdbx_seq_one_letter_code
_entity_poly.pdbx_strand_id
1 'polypeptide(L)' 'MLPITLERIEKQLIRWGIPSHLINNMKPWSIISCYASEKKKREENLSSKRYSDVKTVDRPKSNVSKYQGAKAPYRWK' A
#
# COMPACT_ATOMS: atom_id res chain seq x y z
N MET A 1 5.23 23.78 14.35
CA MET A 1 6.03 22.56 14.61
C MET A 1 7.46 22.98 14.89
N LEU A 2 8.14 22.35 15.85
CA LEU A 2 9.54 22.65 16.12
C LEU A 2 10.42 22.05 15.00
N PRO A 3 11.40 22.78 14.44
CA PRO A 3 12.27 22.28 13.36
C PRO A 3 12.98 20.96 13.73
N ILE A 4 13.34 20.81 15.01
CA ILE A 4 13.96 19.59 15.57
C ILE A 4 13.08 18.34 15.37
N THR A 5 11.75 18.50 15.34
CA THR A 5 10.82 17.39 15.13
C THR A 5 10.76 16.95 13.68
N LEU A 6 10.97 17.88 12.74
CA LEU A 6 10.88 17.62 11.32
C LEU A 6 12.13 16.86 10.83
N GLU A 7 13.33 17.32 11.19
CA GLU A 7 14.58 16.62 10.88
C GLU A 7 14.61 15.19 11.43
N ARG A 8 14.04 14.99 12.62
CA ARG A 8 13.91 13.65 13.22
C ARG A 8 13.02 12.75 12.37
N ILE A 9 11.92 13.28 11.86
CA ILE A 9 11.00 12.55 10.98
C ILE A 9 11.69 12.21 9.65
N GLU A 10 12.39 13.17 9.05
CA GLU A 10 13.13 12.97 7.79
C GLU A 10 14.18 11.86 7.93
N LYS A 11 15.01 11.93 8.97
CA LYS A 11 16.00 10.88 9.27
C LYS A 11 15.33 9.52 9.45
N GLN A 12 14.18 9.47 10.12
CA GLN A 12 13.46 8.23 10.32
C GLN A 12 12.88 7.66 9.01
N LEU A 13 12.37 8.52 8.12
CA LEU A 13 11.89 8.12 6.79
C LEU A 13 13.02 7.58 5.92
N ILE A 14 14.21 8.19 6.00
CA ILE A 14 15.42 7.69 5.29
C ILE A 14 15.80 6.30 5.82
N ARG A 15 15.81 6.10 7.15
CA ARG A 15 16.07 4.79 7.77
C ARG A 15 15.04 3.72 7.36
N TRP A 16 13.84 4.15 7.02
CA TRP A 16 12.77 3.31 6.52
C TRP A 16 12.89 2.98 5.02
N GLY A 17 13.90 3.52 4.33
CA GLY A 17 14.18 3.25 2.92
C GLY A 17 13.62 4.28 1.96
N ILE A 18 13.06 5.40 2.46
CA ILE A 18 12.58 6.48 1.59
C ILE A 18 13.80 7.28 1.08
N PRO A 19 13.93 7.49 -0.23
CA PRO A 19 15.04 8.25 -0.79
C PRO A 19 15.11 9.69 -0.24
N SER A 20 16.31 10.11 0.18
CA SER A 20 16.54 11.46 0.73
C SER A 20 16.20 12.57 -0.25
N HIS A 21 16.44 12.37 -1.55
CA HIS A 21 16.10 13.34 -2.59
C HIS A 21 14.58 13.57 -2.73
N LEU A 22 13.75 12.59 -2.38
CA LEU A 22 12.29 12.77 -2.37
C LEU A 22 11.87 13.59 -1.15
N ILE A 23 12.45 13.29 0.01
CA ILE A 23 12.13 13.98 1.27
C ILE A 23 12.50 15.45 1.19
N ASN A 24 13.68 15.78 0.66
CA ASN A 24 14.15 17.16 0.53
C ASN A 24 13.27 18.04 -0.37
N ASN A 25 12.54 17.43 -1.32
CA ASN A 25 11.62 18.13 -2.22
C ASN A 25 10.18 18.16 -1.70
N MET A 26 9.88 17.47 -0.59
CA MET A 26 8.54 17.41 -0.03
C MET A 26 8.22 18.63 0.82
N LYS A 27 6.94 19.05 0.77
CA LYS A 27 6.43 20.03 1.73
C LYS A 27 6.41 19.43 3.14
N PRO A 28 6.65 20.23 4.20
CA PRO A 28 6.58 19.79 5.59
C PRO A 28 5.34 18.95 5.94
N TRP A 29 4.16 19.38 5.48
CA TRP A 29 2.90 18.65 5.70
C TRP A 29 2.89 17.27 5.04
N SER A 30 3.46 17.16 3.84
CA SER A 30 3.59 15.90 3.12
C SER A 30 4.52 14.94 3.85
N ILE A 31 5.65 15.42 4.39
CA ILE A 31 6.60 14.62 5.19
C ILE A 31 5.89 14.03 6.42
N ILE A 32 5.11 14.84 7.13
CA ILE A 32 4.34 14.39 8.31
C ILE A 32 3.30 13.32 7.92
N SER A 33 2.54 13.55 6.84
CA SER A 33 1.54 12.58 6.37
C SER A 33 2.18 11.26 5.93
N CYS A 34 3.33 11.34 5.25
CA CYS A 34 4.09 10.18 4.81
C CYS A 34 4.55 9.37 6.02
N TYR A 35 5.15 10.04 7.01
CA TYR A 35 5.55 9.42 8.27
C TYR A 35 4.39 8.74 9.00
N ALA A 36 3.23 9.40 9.12
CA ALA A 36 2.06 8.82 9.76
C ALA A 36 1.57 7.55 9.01
N SER A 37 1.51 7.62 7.68
CA SER A 37 1.10 6.47 6.85
C SER A 37 2.05 5.29 6.95
N GLU A 38 3.36 5.56 6.94
CA GLU A 38 4.41 4.54 7.01
C GLU A 38 4.54 3.94 8.41
N LYS A 39 4.28 4.73 9.45
CA LYS A 39 4.16 4.24 10.82
C LYS A 39 2.97 3.29 10.95
N LYS A 40 1.80 3.68 10.45
CA LYS A 40 0.58 2.88 10.48
C LYS A 40 0.74 1.55 9.73
N LYS A 41 1.30 1.55 8.51
CA LYS A 41 1.58 0.32 7.76
C LYS A 41 2.49 -0.64 8.53
N ARG A 42 3.50 -0.13 9.24
CA ARG A 42 4.41 -0.96 10.03
C ARG A 42 3.73 -1.53 11.27
N GLU A 43 2.92 -0.74 11.95
CA GLU A 43 2.10 -1.23 13.08
C GLU A 43 1.10 -2.29 12.61
N GLU A 44 0.45 -2.09 11.47
CA GLU A 44 -0.40 -3.07 10.81
C GLU A 44 0.39 -4.34 10.49
N ASN A 45 1.54 -4.26 9.83
CA ASN A 45 2.38 -5.42 9.52
C ASN A 45 2.86 -6.20 10.77
N LEU A 46 3.13 -5.50 11.88
CA LEU A 46 3.46 -6.14 13.15
C LEU A 46 2.25 -6.82 13.79
N SER A 47 1.07 -6.22 13.70
CA SER A 47 -0.19 -6.80 14.18
C SER A 47 -0.64 -7.98 13.30
N SER A 48 -0.51 -7.88 11.98
CA SER A 48 -0.82 -8.93 11.02
C SER A 48 0.11 -10.12 11.18
N LYS A 49 1.40 -9.91 11.54
CA LYS A 49 2.31 -11.00 11.90
C LYS A 49 1.90 -11.73 13.19
N ARG A 50 1.19 -11.08 14.11
CA ARG A 50 0.64 -11.74 15.31
C ARG A 50 -0.68 -12.47 15.04
N TYR A 51 -1.39 -12.11 13.96
CA TYR A 51 -2.63 -12.78 13.53
C TYR A 51 -2.43 -13.79 12.40
N SER A 52 -1.25 -13.83 11.76
CA SER A 52 -0.94 -14.78 10.68
C SER A 52 -0.54 -16.19 11.15
N ASP A 53 -0.77 -16.53 12.42
CA ASP A 53 -0.90 -17.93 12.85
C ASP A 53 -2.37 -18.39 12.87
N VAL A 54 -3.32 -17.48 12.68
CA VAL A 54 -4.76 -17.78 12.68
C VAL A 54 -5.46 -16.91 11.65
N LYS A 55 -5.36 -17.28 10.36
CA LYS A 55 -6.51 -17.37 9.42
C LYS A 55 -6.02 -17.57 7.99
N THR A 56 -6.45 -18.71 7.47
CA THR A 56 -6.70 -19.03 6.07
C THR A 56 -6.85 -17.82 5.16
N VAL A 57 -6.06 -17.85 4.09
CA VAL A 57 -6.03 -16.91 2.97
C VAL A 57 -7.38 -16.92 2.25
N ASP A 58 -8.27 -15.99 2.58
CA ASP A 58 -9.35 -15.59 1.67
C ASP A 58 -8.85 -14.45 0.78
N ARG A 59 -8.17 -14.85 -0.30
CA ARG A 59 -7.92 -13.95 -1.44
C ARG A 59 -9.27 -13.53 -2.04
N PRO A 60 -9.50 -12.25 -2.37
CA PRO A 60 -10.65 -11.89 -3.17
C PRO A 60 -10.48 -12.51 -4.56
N LYS A 61 -11.42 -13.38 -4.95
CA LYS A 61 -11.54 -13.92 -6.31
C LYS A 61 -11.57 -12.74 -7.28
N SER A 62 -10.50 -12.57 -8.05
CA SER A 62 -10.48 -11.67 -9.19
C SER A 62 -11.59 -12.08 -10.14
N ASN A 63 -12.46 -11.12 -10.48
CA ASN A 63 -13.44 -11.24 -11.54
C ASN A 63 -12.69 -11.37 -12.87
N VAL A 64 -12.40 -12.61 -13.27
CA VAL A 64 -11.95 -12.93 -14.63
C VAL A 64 -13.17 -12.76 -15.53
N SER A 65 -13.18 -11.65 -16.26
CA SER A 65 -14.05 -11.35 -17.39
C SER A 65 -14.25 -12.58 -18.27
N LYS A 66 -15.47 -13.15 -18.28
CA LYS A 66 -15.86 -14.16 -19.27
C LYS A 66 -16.23 -13.43 -20.55
N TYR A 67 -15.36 -13.49 -21.55
CA TYR A 67 -15.69 -13.07 -22.91
C TYR A 67 -15.46 -14.22 -23.90
N GLN A 68 -16.31 -14.22 -24.93
CA GLN A 68 -16.29 -14.98 -26.20
C GLN A 68 -16.92 -16.38 -26.17
N GLY A 69 -17.83 -16.75 -27.07
CA GLY A 69 -18.07 -16.23 -28.42
C GLY A 69 -19.54 -16.28 -28.86
N ALA A 70 -19.76 -15.76 -30.07
CA ALA A 70 -21.06 -15.48 -30.68
C ALA A 70 -21.97 -16.72 -30.84
N LYS A 71 -23.29 -16.48 -30.73
CA LYS A 71 -24.34 -17.45 -31.08
C LYS A 71 -24.24 -17.80 -32.57
N ALA A 72 -23.94 -19.06 -32.91
CA ALA A 72 -24.16 -19.57 -34.25
C ALA A 72 -25.68 -19.64 -34.53
N PRO A 73 -26.19 -19.06 -35.63
CA PRO A 73 -27.58 -19.27 -36.01
C PRO A 73 -27.73 -20.66 -36.65
N TYR A 74 -28.47 -21.54 -35.97
CA TYR A 74 -28.96 -22.79 -36.54
C TYR A 74 -29.85 -22.49 -37.75
N ARG A 75 -29.59 -23.15 -38.89
CA ARG A 75 -30.62 -23.37 -39.92
C ARG A 75 -30.48 -24.75 -40.57
N TRP A 76 -31.59 -25.48 -40.52
CA TRP A 76 -31.86 -26.76 -41.16
C TRP A 76 -31.83 -26.69 -42.69
N LYS A 77 -31.36 -27.77 -43.32
CA LYS A 77 -31.97 -28.41 -44.48
C LYS A 77 -31.50 -29.85 -44.59
#